data_AF-A0A1T5IWS1-F1
#
_entry.id   AF-A0A1T5IWS1-F1
#
_cell.length_a   1.000
_cell.length_b   1.000
_cell.length_c   1.000
_cell.angle_alpha   90.00
_cell.angle_beta   90.00
_cell.angle_gamma   90.00
#
_symmetry.space_group_name_H-M   'P 1'
#
loop_
_entity.id
_entity.type
_entity.pdbx_description
1 polymer ?
#
loop_
_entity_poly.entity_id
_entity_poly.type
_entity_poly.pdbx_seq_one_letter_code
_entity_poly.pdbx_strand_id
1 'polypeptide(L)'
;MTKIEAARTEYQDWCRAVGVDTLEKVNETLEAGKAIELINLCEARQERKYAQAADQIYWKRNRCRIVMMSGPSSSGKTSSSLRIAQQARVLGLKPKVIELDNYFVDREHTPIDEHGERDYEALAAMDVAFLNQQLNDLLEGKEVELPKFDFKEGHRVFTGKTLRLEDGDILFMEGIHALNPDLTPDIPRDRIFNIYISALSALPGGEKDHGSTTDKRLLRRIVRDNRTRGISPEDNILRWPSVRRGEIRNIFPYEENANIVFNSSTLYDIPLLKYYAEPLLCGISESSPAYAKAQSLLHFLEIVRALKPSEIAAIPPTSIMREFIGGQTL
;
A
#
# COMPACT_ATOMS: atom_id res chain seq x y z
N MET A 1 6.82 -12.88 -19.17
CA MET A 1 5.86 -12.65 -18.07
C MET A 1 6.51 -11.69 -17.10
N THR A 2 5.89 -10.54 -16.85
CA THR A 2 6.35 -9.56 -15.87
C THR A 2 6.13 -10.07 -14.44
N LYS A 3 6.78 -9.47 -13.43
CA LYS A 3 6.57 -9.89 -12.02
C LYS A 3 5.14 -9.60 -11.57
N ILE A 4 4.53 -8.53 -12.08
CA ILE A 4 3.12 -8.20 -11.84
C ILE A 4 2.19 -9.27 -12.41
N GLU A 5 2.42 -9.70 -13.65
CA GLU A 5 1.63 -10.76 -14.29
C GLU A 5 1.76 -12.09 -13.54
N ALA A 6 2.96 -12.41 -13.07
CA ALA A 6 3.20 -13.60 -12.26
C ALA A 6 2.43 -13.55 -10.92
N ALA A 7 2.48 -12.42 -10.22
CA ALA A 7 1.73 -12.23 -8.96
C ALA A 7 0.21 -12.26 -9.16
N ARG A 8 -0.28 -11.75 -10.30
CA ARG A 8 -1.70 -11.84 -10.66
C ARG A 8 -2.11 -13.28 -10.93
N THR A 9 -1.33 -14.00 -11.75
CA THR A 9 -1.57 -15.40 -12.11
C THR A 9 -1.58 -16.28 -10.87
N GLU A 10 -0.60 -16.11 -9.98
CA GLU A 10 -0.54 -16.84 -8.71
C GLU A 10 -1.79 -16.59 -7.84
N TYR A 11 -2.29 -15.36 -7.78
CA TYR A 11 -3.50 -15.07 -7.03
C TYR A 11 -4.75 -15.68 -7.68
N GLN A 12 -4.86 -15.64 -9.01
CA GLN A 12 -5.95 -16.27 -9.76
C GLN A 12 -5.96 -17.81 -9.59
N ASP A 13 -4.80 -18.45 -9.66
CA ASP A 13 -4.67 -19.89 -9.47
C ASP A 13 -5.04 -20.30 -8.05
N TRP A 14 -4.67 -19.51 -7.04
CA TRP A 14 -5.12 -19.73 -5.68
C TRP A 14 -6.65 -19.60 -5.56
N CYS A 15 -7.25 -18.57 -6.16
CA CYS A 15 -8.70 -18.37 -6.15
C CYS A 15 -9.44 -19.58 -6.77
N ARG A 16 -8.95 -20.12 -7.89
CA ARG A 16 -9.47 -21.34 -8.51
C ARG A 16 -9.32 -22.56 -7.61
N ALA A 17 -8.15 -22.72 -6.97
CA ALA A 17 -7.87 -23.86 -6.10
C ALA A 17 -8.77 -23.91 -4.86
N VAL A 18 -9.13 -22.75 -4.30
CA VAL A 18 -10.07 -22.66 -3.17
C VAL A 18 -11.54 -22.61 -3.59
N GLY A 19 -11.81 -22.61 -4.90
CA GLY A 19 -13.16 -22.62 -5.47
C GLY A 19 -13.89 -21.28 -5.45
N VAL A 20 -13.20 -20.16 -5.23
CA VAL A 20 -13.78 -18.81 -5.16
C VAL A 20 -13.03 -17.88 -6.12
N ASP A 21 -13.34 -17.99 -7.41
CA ASP A 21 -12.64 -17.33 -8.53
C ASP A 21 -13.49 -16.33 -9.32
N THR A 22 -14.75 -16.14 -8.96
CA THR A 22 -15.61 -15.08 -9.49
C THR A 22 -16.32 -14.31 -8.37
N LEU A 23 -16.87 -13.14 -8.70
CA LEU A 23 -17.63 -12.35 -7.73
C LEU A 23 -18.93 -13.05 -7.31
N GLU A 24 -19.57 -13.78 -8.22
CA GLU A 24 -20.76 -14.58 -7.93
C GLU A 24 -20.45 -15.63 -6.85
N LYS A 25 -19.32 -16.34 -6.97
CA LYS A 25 -18.91 -17.33 -5.96
C LYS A 25 -18.58 -16.71 -4.60
N VAL A 26 -18.06 -15.48 -4.59
CA VAL A 26 -17.92 -14.72 -3.33
C VAL A 26 -19.30 -14.48 -2.72
N ASN A 27 -20.26 -14.01 -3.50
CA ASN A 27 -21.63 -13.78 -3.01
C ASN A 27 -22.30 -15.07 -2.50
N GLU A 28 -22.18 -16.17 -3.25
CA GLU A 28 -22.68 -17.50 -2.85
C GLU A 28 -22.06 -17.96 -1.52
N THR A 29 -20.76 -17.73 -1.33
CA THR A 29 -20.05 -18.06 -0.08
C THR A 29 -20.60 -17.26 1.10
N LEU A 30 -20.85 -15.96 0.90
CA LEU A 30 -21.43 -15.08 1.91
C LEU A 30 -22.89 -15.44 2.22
N GLU A 31 -23.65 -15.86 1.20
CA GLU A 31 -25.03 -16.35 1.32
C GLU A 31 -25.13 -17.63 2.13
N ALA A 32 -24.20 -18.55 1.90
CA ALA A 32 -24.09 -19.79 2.64
C ALA A 32 -23.65 -19.60 4.11
N GLY A 33 -23.45 -18.36 4.57
CA GLY A 33 -23.03 -18.05 5.94
C GLY A 33 -21.55 -18.35 6.22
N LYS A 34 -20.72 -18.50 5.17
CA LYS A 34 -19.30 -18.86 5.27
C LYS A 34 -18.35 -17.66 5.19
N ALA A 35 -18.86 -16.45 5.44
CA ALA A 35 -18.05 -15.23 5.36
C ALA A 35 -16.83 -15.25 6.29
N ILE A 36 -16.99 -15.72 7.54
CA ILE A 36 -15.89 -15.81 8.51
C ILE A 36 -14.85 -16.84 8.07
N GLU A 37 -15.28 -17.97 7.50
CA GLU A 37 -14.37 -18.98 6.94
C GLU A 37 -13.54 -18.39 5.79
N LEU A 38 -14.18 -17.65 4.88
CA LEU A 38 -13.50 -16.96 3.78
C LEU A 38 -12.50 -15.90 4.28
N ILE A 39 -12.87 -15.12 5.30
CA ILE A 39 -11.98 -14.14 5.94
C ILE A 39 -10.76 -14.86 6.51
N ASN A 40 -10.96 -15.89 7.34
CA ASN A 40 -9.86 -16.64 7.96
C ASN A 40 -8.92 -17.26 6.91
N LEU A 41 -9.47 -17.79 5.82
CA LEU A 41 -8.69 -18.35 4.71
C LEU A 41 -7.84 -17.28 4.00
N CYS A 42 -8.43 -16.10 3.73
CA CYS A 42 -7.71 -14.97 3.14
C CYS A 42 -6.59 -14.46 4.05
N GLU A 43 -6.86 -14.32 5.35
CA GLU A 43 -5.88 -13.88 6.34
C GLU A 43 -4.75 -14.89 6.52
N ALA A 44 -5.05 -16.19 6.55
CA ALA A 44 -4.04 -17.24 6.58
C ALA A 44 -3.15 -17.22 5.33
N ARG A 45 -3.71 -16.93 4.14
CA ARG A 45 -2.90 -16.72 2.93
C ARG A 45 -2.00 -15.50 3.07
N GLN A 46 -2.53 -14.35 3.51
CA GLN A 46 -1.72 -13.15 3.70
C GLN A 46 -0.57 -13.38 4.67
N GLU A 47 -0.81 -14.13 5.75
CA GLU A 47 0.22 -14.50 6.71
C GLU A 47 1.35 -15.32 6.10
N ARG A 48 0.99 -16.33 5.29
CA ARG A 48 1.98 -17.10 4.54
C ARG A 48 2.78 -16.21 3.59
N LYS A 49 2.15 -15.22 2.96
CA LYS A 49 2.84 -14.29 2.06
C LYS A 49 3.82 -13.37 2.78
N TYR A 50 3.49 -12.90 3.97
CA TYR A 50 4.43 -12.13 4.78
C TYR A 50 5.64 -12.96 5.19
N ALA A 51 5.42 -14.19 5.66
CA ALA A 51 6.50 -15.11 6.02
C ALA A 51 7.40 -15.40 4.81
N GLN A 52 6.83 -15.69 3.64
CA GLN A 52 7.59 -15.93 2.40
C GLN A 52 8.41 -14.71 1.96
N ALA A 53 7.89 -13.49 2.13
CA ALA A 53 8.65 -12.27 1.85
C ALA A 53 9.82 -12.12 2.83
N ALA A 54 9.57 -12.32 4.12
CA ALA A 54 10.59 -12.28 5.16
C ALA A 54 11.67 -13.35 4.98
N ASP A 55 11.30 -14.57 4.58
CA ASP A 55 12.25 -15.64 4.25
C ASP A 55 13.19 -15.20 3.13
N GLN A 56 12.67 -14.60 2.06
CA GLN A 56 13.51 -14.14 0.94
C GLN A 56 14.46 -13.00 1.33
N ILE A 57 14.00 -12.08 2.20
CA ILE A 57 14.85 -11.04 2.78
C ILE A 57 15.94 -11.70 3.64
N TYR A 58 15.55 -12.64 4.50
CA TYR A 58 16.46 -13.40 5.33
C TYR A 58 17.49 -14.12 4.47
N TRP A 59 17.15 -14.89 3.45
CA TRP A 59 18.15 -15.60 2.64
C TRP A 59 19.19 -14.67 1.96
N LYS A 60 18.88 -13.38 1.82
CA LYS A 60 19.78 -12.36 1.28
C LYS A 60 20.47 -11.48 2.32
N ARG A 61 20.27 -11.68 3.63
CA ARG A 61 20.76 -10.77 4.70
C ARG A 61 22.26 -10.49 4.71
N ASN A 62 23.07 -11.39 4.13
CA ASN A 62 24.53 -11.20 4.08
C ASN A 62 24.97 -10.07 3.14
N ARG A 63 24.12 -9.68 2.19
CA ARG A 63 24.37 -8.57 1.25
C ARG A 63 23.32 -7.47 1.41
N CYS A 64 22.06 -7.85 1.57
CA CYS A 64 20.95 -6.93 1.73
C CYS A 64 20.90 -6.36 3.15
N ARG A 65 21.06 -5.03 3.25
CA ARG A 65 20.97 -4.27 4.50
C ARG A 65 19.74 -3.35 4.54
N ILE A 66 19.07 -3.14 3.41
CA ILE A 66 17.94 -2.23 3.26
C ILE A 66 16.81 -2.95 2.50
N VAL A 67 15.57 -2.82 2.98
CA VAL A 67 14.35 -3.28 2.32
C VAL A 67 13.53 -2.05 1.95
N MET A 68 13.28 -1.87 0.66
CA MET A 68 12.52 -0.75 0.10
C MET A 68 11.16 -1.24 -0.36
N MET A 69 10.09 -0.56 0.05
CA MET A 69 8.71 -0.89 -0.31
C MET A 69 8.05 0.28 -1.02
N SER A 70 7.58 0.04 -2.24
CA SER A 70 6.75 0.99 -2.99
C SER A 70 5.45 0.32 -3.42
N GLY A 71 4.52 1.12 -3.91
CA GLY A 71 3.18 0.71 -4.28
C GLY A 71 2.28 1.93 -4.46
N PRO A 72 1.23 1.80 -5.28
CA PRO A 72 0.34 2.92 -5.54
C PRO A 72 -0.51 3.29 -4.31
N SER A 73 -1.28 4.37 -4.41
CA SER A 73 -2.14 4.81 -3.31
C SER A 73 -3.16 3.72 -2.96
N SER A 74 -3.37 3.53 -1.65
CA SER A 74 -4.27 2.52 -1.08
C SER A 74 -3.93 1.05 -1.45
N SER A 75 -2.66 0.76 -1.75
CA SER A 75 -2.18 -0.61 -1.91
C SER A 75 -1.87 -1.32 -0.59
N GLY A 76 -1.85 -0.63 0.56
CA GLY A 76 -1.56 -1.24 1.86
C GLY A 76 -0.05 -1.39 2.15
N LYS A 77 0.76 -0.45 1.65
CA LYS A 77 2.23 -0.43 1.83
C LYS A 77 2.64 -0.42 3.30
N THR A 78 2.14 0.55 4.05
CA THR A 78 2.49 0.79 5.46
C THR A 78 2.12 -0.41 6.32
N SER A 79 0.93 -1.00 6.15
CA SER A 79 0.57 -2.23 6.86
C SER A 79 1.46 -3.41 6.46
N SER A 80 1.69 -3.59 5.15
CA SER A 80 2.52 -4.70 4.66
C SER A 80 3.97 -4.58 5.13
N SER A 81 4.53 -3.37 5.19
CA SER A 81 5.90 -3.14 5.66
C SER A 81 6.08 -3.55 7.12
N LEU A 82 5.14 -3.15 7.98
CA LEU A 82 5.13 -3.54 9.39
C LEU A 82 4.95 -5.05 9.57
N ARG A 83 4.05 -5.68 8.81
CA ARG A 83 3.84 -7.14 8.86
C ARG A 83 5.06 -7.93 8.40
N ILE A 84 5.69 -7.54 7.29
CA ILE A 84 6.91 -8.20 6.80
C ILE A 84 8.06 -7.97 7.76
N ALA A 85 8.20 -6.76 8.34
CA ALA A 85 9.19 -6.51 9.38
C ALA A 85 8.96 -7.40 10.61
N GLN A 86 7.72 -7.58 11.05
CA GLN A 86 7.38 -8.48 12.15
C GLN A 86 7.78 -9.93 11.84
N GLN A 87 7.53 -10.43 10.63
CA GLN A 87 7.97 -11.76 10.21
C GLN A 87 9.51 -11.85 10.12
N ALA A 88 10.18 -10.81 9.65
CA ALA A 88 11.64 -10.74 9.67
C ALA A 88 12.21 -10.83 11.11
N ARG A 89 11.52 -10.27 12.11
CA ARG A 89 11.88 -10.41 13.53
C ARG A 89 11.76 -11.86 14.02
N VAL A 90 10.74 -12.59 13.57
CA VAL A 90 10.58 -14.01 13.90
C VAL A 90 11.79 -14.82 13.41
N LEU A 91 12.35 -14.45 12.25
CA LEU A 91 13.57 -15.07 11.70
C LEU A 91 14.87 -14.59 12.37
N GLY A 92 14.81 -13.71 13.37
CA GLY A 92 15.96 -13.20 14.10
C GLY A 92 16.62 -11.95 13.50
N LEU A 93 16.03 -11.34 12.46
CA LEU A 93 16.48 -10.03 11.99
C LEU A 93 16.00 -8.92 12.94
N LYS A 94 16.70 -7.79 12.93
CA LYS A 94 16.33 -6.61 13.72
C LYS A 94 15.92 -5.45 12.79
N PRO A 95 14.69 -5.45 12.27
CA PRO A 95 14.23 -4.40 11.38
C PRO A 95 14.13 -3.07 12.11
N LYS A 96 14.65 -2.02 11.47
CA LYS A 96 14.48 -0.61 11.85
C LYS A 96 13.63 0.04 10.78
N VAL A 97 12.42 0.49 11.12
CA VAL A 97 11.48 1.05 10.15
C VAL A 97 11.63 2.57 10.10
N ILE A 98 11.81 3.12 8.90
CA ILE A 98 11.85 4.56 8.61
C ILE A 98 10.89 4.86 7.48
N GLU A 99 10.05 5.87 7.63
CA GLU A 99 9.15 6.34 6.57
C GLU A 99 9.90 7.32 5.66
N LEU A 100 9.92 7.07 4.34
CA LEU A 100 10.60 7.95 3.38
C LEU A 100 9.98 9.34 3.35
N ASP A 101 8.69 9.46 3.64
CA ASP A 101 7.97 10.72 3.73
C ASP A 101 8.61 11.73 4.73
N ASN A 102 9.46 11.28 5.65
CA ASN A 102 10.21 12.20 6.51
C ASN A 102 11.40 12.90 5.83
N TYR A 103 11.72 12.52 4.59
CA TYR A 103 12.83 13.03 3.80
C TYR A 103 12.38 13.97 2.67
N PHE A 104 11.18 14.54 2.75
CA PHE A 104 10.79 15.64 1.86
C PHE A 104 11.72 16.86 2.06
N VAL A 105 11.93 17.61 0.98
CA VAL A 105 12.47 18.98 1.05
C VAL A 105 11.44 19.90 1.69
N ASP A 106 11.91 21.03 2.22
CA ASP A 106 11.00 22.05 2.75
C ASP A 106 10.05 22.56 1.66
N ARG A 107 8.87 22.98 2.07
CA ARG A 107 7.74 23.37 1.22
C ARG A 107 8.09 24.46 0.20
N GLU A 108 9.09 25.30 0.49
CA GLU A 108 9.59 26.35 -0.42
C GLU A 108 10.46 25.79 -1.55
N HIS A 109 11.04 24.60 -1.35
CA HIS A 109 11.88 23.90 -2.32
C HIS A 109 11.12 22.78 -3.05
N THR A 110 9.88 22.50 -2.65
CA THR A 110 9.02 21.54 -3.37
C THR A 110 8.82 22.03 -4.81
N PRO A 111 9.04 21.18 -5.82
CA PRO A 111 8.87 21.56 -7.22
C PRO A 111 7.42 22.00 -7.51
N ILE A 112 7.27 22.85 -8.50
CA ILE A 112 5.98 23.31 -9.01
C ILE A 112 5.63 22.54 -10.28
N ASP A 113 4.38 22.11 -10.40
CA ASP A 113 3.85 21.41 -11.57
C ASP A 113 3.47 22.37 -12.71
N GLU A 114 2.97 21.78 -13.81
CA GLU A 114 2.50 22.51 -14.99
C GLU A 114 1.29 23.41 -14.75
N HIS A 115 0.63 23.28 -13.60
CA HIS A 115 -0.53 24.07 -13.20
C HIS A 115 -0.19 25.13 -12.14
N GLY A 116 1.07 25.26 -11.74
CA GLY A 116 1.49 26.22 -10.71
C GLY A 116 1.30 25.71 -9.28
N GLU A 117 0.94 24.44 -9.10
CA GLU A 117 0.73 23.80 -7.80
C GLU A 117 1.99 23.03 -7.35
N ARG A 118 2.13 22.79 -6.04
CA ARG A 118 3.27 22.01 -5.52
C ARG A 118 3.15 20.53 -5.88
N ASP A 119 4.16 19.99 -6.55
CA ASP A 119 4.26 18.58 -6.94
C ASP A 119 4.97 17.75 -5.86
N TYR A 120 4.24 17.38 -4.80
CA TYR A 120 4.77 16.49 -3.75
C TYR A 120 4.99 15.04 -4.23
N GLU A 121 4.52 14.68 -5.43
CA GLU A 121 4.69 13.34 -5.99
C GLU A 121 5.95 13.26 -6.86
N ALA A 122 6.62 14.38 -7.18
CA ALA A 122 7.86 14.39 -7.92
C ALA A 122 9.02 13.86 -7.07
N LEU A 123 9.94 13.11 -7.68
CA LEU A 123 11.15 12.66 -6.99
C LEU A 123 11.95 13.84 -6.41
N ALA A 124 11.95 15.00 -7.09
CA ALA A 124 12.62 16.21 -6.64
C ALA A 124 11.99 16.84 -5.38
N ALA A 125 10.79 16.41 -4.96
CA ALA A 125 10.27 16.75 -3.64
C ALA A 125 11.01 16.00 -2.52
N MET A 126 11.70 14.91 -2.83
CA MET A 126 12.55 14.19 -1.87
C MET A 126 13.93 14.84 -1.81
N ASP A 127 14.45 15.00 -0.61
CA ASP A 127 15.84 15.38 -0.37
C ASP A 127 16.74 14.16 -0.56
N VAL A 128 16.95 13.80 -1.83
CA VAL A 128 17.75 12.64 -2.24
C VAL A 128 19.18 12.75 -1.69
N ALA A 129 19.77 13.94 -1.67
CA ALA A 129 21.13 14.14 -1.17
C ALA A 129 21.21 13.81 0.33
N PHE A 130 20.32 14.37 1.14
CA PHE A 130 20.29 14.09 2.57
C PHE A 130 19.95 12.63 2.89
N LEU A 131 19.01 12.03 2.15
CA LEU A 131 18.69 10.61 2.29
C LEU A 131 19.92 9.74 2.05
N ASN A 132 20.66 9.95 0.95
CA ASN A 132 21.83 9.13 0.63
C ASN A 132 22.97 9.34 1.63
N GLN A 133 23.15 10.57 2.13
CA GLN A 133 24.09 10.82 3.24
C GLN A 133 23.74 9.95 4.45
N GLN A 134 22.49 10.00 4.93
CA GLN A 134 22.09 9.22 6.11
C GLN A 134 22.15 7.71 5.86
N LEU A 135 21.76 7.23 4.68
CA LEU A 135 21.84 5.82 4.36
C LEU A 135 23.28 5.31 4.35
N ASN A 136 24.22 6.07 3.80
CA ASN A 136 25.64 5.71 3.84
C ASN A 136 26.18 5.73 5.28
N ASP A 137 25.89 6.77 6.05
CA ASP A 137 26.30 6.86 7.46
C ASP A 137 25.76 5.68 8.29
N LEU A 138 24.48 5.33 8.11
CA LEU A 138 23.86 4.16 8.75
C LEU A 138 24.51 2.84 8.31
N LEU A 139 24.82 2.68 7.02
CA LEU A 139 25.48 1.48 6.49
C LEU A 139 26.95 1.36 6.93
N GLU A 140 27.59 2.47 7.29
CA GLU A 140 28.92 2.53 7.92
C GLU A 140 28.87 2.33 9.44
N GLY A 141 27.67 2.18 10.03
CA GLY A 141 27.47 1.98 11.47
C GLY A 141 27.57 3.28 12.28
N LYS A 142 27.51 4.45 11.64
CA LYS A 142 27.42 5.74 12.33
C LYS A 142 25.99 5.97 12.85
N GLU A 143 25.91 6.83 13.85
CA GLU A 143 24.64 7.31 14.37
C GLU A 143 24.15 8.52 13.56
N VAL A 144 22.87 8.53 13.20
CA VAL A 144 22.22 9.65 12.52
C VAL A 144 21.00 10.11 13.32
N GLU A 145 20.68 11.38 13.25
CA GLU A 145 19.40 11.89 13.77
C GLU A 145 18.31 11.75 12.70
N LEU A 146 17.24 11.03 13.02
CA LEU A 146 16.16 10.81 12.06
C LEU A 146 15.33 12.08 11.87
N PRO A 147 15.07 12.49 10.63
CA PRO A 147 14.19 13.61 10.36
C PRO A 147 12.74 13.23 10.68
N LYS A 148 11.93 14.26 10.94
CA LYS A 148 10.48 14.16 10.89
C LYS A 148 9.97 15.29 10.00
N PHE A 149 9.13 15.00 9.02
CA PHE A 149 8.54 16.06 8.22
C PHE A 149 7.25 16.54 8.87
N ASP A 150 7.17 17.84 9.18
CA ASP A 150 5.93 18.44 9.66
C ASP A 150 5.10 18.86 8.44
N PHE A 151 4.04 18.11 8.11
CA PHE A 151 3.19 18.43 6.97
C PHE A 151 2.38 19.71 7.15
N LYS A 152 2.12 20.13 8.40
CA LYS A 152 1.36 21.34 8.70
C LYS A 152 2.23 22.57 8.47
N GLU A 153 3.42 22.57 9.05
CA GLU A 153 4.37 23.67 8.90
C GLU A 153 5.13 23.62 7.56
N GLY A 154 5.22 22.43 6.95
CA GLY A 154 5.83 22.19 5.65
C GLY A 154 7.35 22.19 5.66
N HIS A 155 7.99 21.78 6.75
CA HIS A 155 9.45 21.71 6.82
C HIS A 155 9.91 20.52 7.65
N ARG A 156 11.17 20.14 7.47
CA ARG A 156 11.82 19.09 8.25
C ARG A 156 12.15 19.58 9.66
N VAL A 157 11.84 18.74 10.65
CA VAL A 157 12.20 18.97 12.05
C VAL A 157 13.01 17.80 12.60
N PHE A 158 13.86 18.12 13.58
CA PHE A 158 14.72 17.18 14.28
C PHE A 158 14.27 17.09 15.74
N THR A 159 14.05 15.86 16.22
CA THR A 159 13.38 15.61 17.52
C THR A 159 14.33 15.05 18.58
N GLY A 160 15.62 14.93 18.28
CA GLY A 160 16.62 14.23 19.08
C GLY A 160 16.57 12.70 18.92
N LYS A 161 15.67 12.16 18.08
CA LYS A 161 15.57 10.72 17.86
C LYS A 161 16.70 10.25 16.95
N THR A 162 17.64 9.51 17.52
CA THR A 162 18.78 8.95 16.77
C THR A 162 18.56 7.49 16.37
N LEU A 163 19.30 7.06 15.35
CA LEU A 163 19.36 5.68 14.88
C LEU A 163 20.79 5.33 14.51
N ARG A 164 21.22 4.13 14.89
CA ARG A 164 22.45 3.48 14.43
C ARG A 164 22.10 2.06 14.00
N LEU A 165 22.66 1.58 12.90
CA LEU A 165 22.51 0.18 12.51
C LEU A 165 23.62 -0.67 13.12
N GLU A 166 23.24 -1.67 13.89
CA GLU A 166 24.15 -2.66 14.46
C GLU A 166 24.23 -3.93 13.59
N ASP A 167 25.03 -4.90 14.02
CA ASP A 167 25.07 -6.21 13.39
C ASP A 167 23.73 -6.95 13.55
N GLY A 168 23.22 -7.44 12.42
CA GLY A 168 21.90 -8.06 12.32
C GLY A 168 20.74 -7.07 12.15
N ASP A 169 21.00 -5.76 12.23
CA ASP A 169 20.00 -4.75 11.88
C ASP A 169 19.78 -4.68 10.37
N ILE A 170 18.53 -4.49 9.99
CA ILE A 170 18.12 -4.31 8.60
C ILE A 170 17.17 -3.12 8.51
N LEU A 171 17.42 -2.22 7.59
CA LEU A 171 16.61 -1.03 7.44
C LEU A 171 15.37 -1.34 6.60
N PHE A 172 14.19 -0.95 7.05
CA PHE A 172 12.93 -1.08 6.32
C PHE A 172 12.42 0.31 6.00
N MET A 173 12.18 0.59 4.73
CA MET A 173 11.71 1.88 4.26
C MET A 173 10.55 1.72 3.31
N GLU A 174 9.57 2.60 3.43
CA GLU A 174 8.41 2.62 2.55
C GLU A 174 8.16 4.04 2.03
N GLY A 175 7.74 4.13 0.77
CA GLY A 175 7.43 5.38 0.10
C GLY A 175 7.17 5.18 -1.39
N ILE A 176 6.47 6.13 -2.01
CA ILE A 176 6.07 6.02 -3.43
C ILE A 176 7.28 5.89 -4.37
N HIS A 177 8.41 6.52 -4.04
CA HIS A 177 9.64 6.47 -4.84
C HIS A 177 10.60 5.33 -4.47
N ALA A 178 10.28 4.45 -3.51
CA ALA A 178 11.26 3.52 -2.93
C ALA A 178 11.94 2.59 -3.96
N LEU A 179 11.26 2.33 -5.08
CA LEU A 179 11.76 1.47 -6.17
C LEU A 179 12.41 2.27 -7.31
N ASN A 180 12.38 3.61 -7.26
CA ASN A 180 13.05 4.48 -8.22
C ASN A 180 14.57 4.41 -8.00
N PRO A 181 15.35 4.00 -9.02
CA PRO A 181 16.79 3.98 -8.94
C PRO A 181 17.42 5.31 -8.48
N ASP A 182 16.84 6.42 -8.92
CA ASP A 182 17.35 7.77 -8.69
C ASP A 182 17.11 8.27 -7.25
N LEU A 183 16.32 7.54 -6.44
CA LEU A 183 16.17 7.83 -5.02
C LEU A 183 17.46 7.48 -4.23
N THR A 184 18.21 6.49 -4.70
CA THR A 184 19.37 5.93 -3.98
C THR A 184 20.55 5.69 -4.94
N PRO A 185 21.05 6.73 -5.64
CA PRO A 185 22.13 6.57 -6.62
C PRO A 185 23.44 6.09 -5.98
N ASP A 186 23.69 6.43 -4.72
CA ASP A 186 24.95 6.14 -4.03
C ASP A 186 24.95 4.77 -3.35
N ILE A 187 23.80 4.09 -3.31
CA ILE A 187 23.65 2.80 -2.62
C ILE A 187 23.73 1.66 -3.63
N PRO A 188 24.68 0.71 -3.48
CA PRO A 188 24.75 -0.47 -4.34
C PRO A 188 23.45 -1.27 -4.34
N ARG A 189 22.98 -1.64 -5.53
CA ARG A 189 21.68 -2.31 -5.71
C ARG A 189 21.57 -3.66 -4.99
N ASP A 190 22.68 -4.35 -4.81
CA ASP A 190 22.72 -5.64 -4.10
C ASP A 190 22.56 -5.50 -2.58
N ARG A 191 22.67 -4.28 -2.04
CA ARG A 191 22.35 -3.95 -0.65
C ARG A 191 20.87 -3.69 -0.40
N ILE A 192 20.07 -3.56 -1.46
CA ILE A 192 18.65 -3.21 -1.39
C ILE A 192 17.79 -4.40 -1.84
N PHE A 193 16.78 -4.74 -1.04
CA PHE A 193 15.71 -5.65 -1.41
C PHE A 193 14.43 -4.86 -1.67
N ASN A 194 14.00 -4.81 -2.92
CA ASN A 194 12.82 -4.09 -3.36
C ASN A 194 11.57 -4.97 -3.30
N ILE A 195 10.50 -4.43 -2.74
CA ILE A 195 9.19 -5.07 -2.67
C ILE A 195 8.17 -4.11 -3.27
N TYR A 196 7.42 -4.57 -4.27
CA TYR A 196 6.30 -3.81 -4.80
C TYR A 196 4.98 -4.33 -4.23
N ILE A 197 4.24 -3.47 -3.54
CA ILE A 197 2.95 -3.78 -2.92
C ILE A 197 1.84 -3.33 -3.86
N SER A 198 1.00 -4.26 -4.32
CA SER A 198 -0.13 -3.96 -5.19
C SER A 198 -1.40 -4.66 -4.72
N ALA A 199 -2.55 -4.02 -4.96
CA ALA A 199 -3.86 -4.59 -4.66
C ALA A 199 -4.46 -5.24 -5.91
N LEU A 200 -3.81 -6.26 -6.47
CA LEU A 200 -4.23 -6.93 -7.70
C LEU A 200 -5.53 -7.74 -7.49
N SER A 201 -6.61 -7.33 -8.15
CA SER A 201 -7.85 -8.11 -8.18
C SER A 201 -7.68 -9.41 -9.00
N ALA A 202 -8.25 -10.51 -8.52
CA ALA A 202 -8.25 -11.80 -9.22
C ALA A 202 -9.58 -12.14 -9.92
N LEU A 203 -10.69 -11.50 -9.52
CA LEU A 203 -12.03 -11.91 -9.93
C LEU A 203 -12.42 -11.24 -11.26
N PRO A 204 -12.62 -11.99 -12.35
CA PRO A 204 -13.34 -11.52 -13.53
C PRO A 204 -14.84 -11.41 -13.17
N GLY A 205 -15.54 -10.36 -13.62
CA GLY A 205 -16.96 -10.21 -13.30
C GLY A 205 -17.60 -8.83 -13.52
N GLY A 206 -17.06 -7.98 -14.40
CA GLY A 206 -17.72 -6.74 -14.80
C GLY A 206 -17.24 -6.29 -16.17
N GLU A 207 -18.13 -5.77 -17.01
CA GLU A 207 -17.94 -5.58 -18.46
C GLU A 207 -16.78 -4.65 -18.92
N LYS A 208 -15.87 -4.19 -18.03
CA LYS A 208 -14.64 -3.49 -18.43
C LYS A 208 -13.45 -3.87 -17.54
N ASP A 209 -12.67 -4.84 -18.00
CA ASP A 209 -11.62 -5.55 -17.27
C ASP A 209 -10.29 -4.76 -17.05
N HIS A 210 -10.35 -3.43 -16.98
CA HIS A 210 -9.21 -2.55 -16.64
C HIS A 210 -9.49 -1.61 -15.44
N GLY A 211 -10.68 -1.68 -14.83
CA GLY A 211 -11.10 -0.83 -13.71
C GLY A 211 -11.01 -1.45 -12.31
N SER A 212 -11.02 -2.78 -12.16
CA SER A 212 -11.29 -3.41 -10.85
C SER A 212 -10.22 -3.15 -9.78
N THR A 213 -8.93 -3.14 -10.15
CA THR A 213 -7.84 -2.82 -9.21
C THR A 213 -7.79 -1.32 -8.88
N THR A 214 -8.07 -0.47 -9.88
CA THR A 214 -8.09 0.99 -9.71
C THR A 214 -9.23 1.43 -8.82
N ASP A 215 -10.44 0.95 -9.11
CA ASP A 215 -11.66 1.34 -8.39
C ASP A 215 -11.69 0.75 -6.99
N LYS A 216 -11.17 -0.48 -6.80
CA LYS A 216 -10.94 -1.02 -5.47
C LYS A 216 -10.01 -0.13 -4.63
N ARG A 217 -8.91 0.36 -5.21
CA ARG A 217 -8.00 1.28 -4.50
C ARG A 217 -8.66 2.62 -4.20
N LEU A 218 -9.50 3.14 -5.10
CA LEU A 218 -10.31 4.31 -4.85
C LEU A 218 -11.30 4.09 -3.70
N LEU A 219 -12.00 2.95 -3.65
CA LEU A 219 -12.89 2.58 -2.54
C LEU A 219 -12.13 2.49 -1.21
N ARG A 220 -10.98 1.80 -1.19
CA ARG A 220 -10.08 1.76 -0.02
C ARG A 220 -9.69 3.18 0.43
N ARG A 221 -9.39 4.08 -0.53
CA ARG A 221 -9.02 5.47 -0.26
C ARG A 221 -10.18 6.27 0.34
N ILE A 222 -11.36 6.21 -0.26
CA ILE A 222 -12.57 6.92 0.20
C ILE A 222 -12.88 6.52 1.65
N VAL A 223 -12.92 5.22 1.95
CA VAL A 223 -13.23 4.70 3.29
C VAL A 223 -12.19 5.16 4.31
N ARG A 224 -10.89 5.03 4.00
CA ARG A 224 -9.81 5.45 4.90
C ARG A 224 -9.82 6.95 5.14
N ASP A 225 -9.81 7.74 4.07
CA ASP A 225 -9.61 9.19 4.15
C ASP A 225 -10.81 9.89 4.79
N ASN A 226 -12.04 9.41 4.55
CA ASN A 226 -13.23 9.89 5.25
C ASN A 226 -13.15 9.62 6.76
N ARG A 227 -12.60 8.46 7.18
CA ARG A 227 -12.47 8.12 8.61
C ARG A 227 -11.35 8.92 9.29
N THR A 228 -10.16 8.96 8.70
CA THR A 228 -8.94 9.38 9.43
C THR A 228 -8.34 10.70 8.95
N ARG A 229 -8.77 11.23 7.81
CA ARG A 229 -8.17 12.44 7.20
C ARG A 229 -9.16 13.58 7.00
N GLY A 230 -10.45 13.35 7.24
CA GLY A 230 -11.51 14.36 7.03
C GLY A 230 -11.67 14.78 5.57
N ILE A 231 -11.17 13.99 4.62
CA ILE A 231 -11.32 14.27 3.18
C ILE A 231 -12.62 13.62 2.73
N SER A 232 -13.50 14.40 2.10
CA SER A 232 -14.80 13.92 1.66
C SER A 232 -14.70 12.84 0.56
N PRO A 233 -15.74 12.00 0.38
CA PRO A 233 -15.81 11.07 -0.75
C PRO A 233 -15.73 11.79 -2.10
N GLU A 234 -16.38 12.95 -2.21
CA GLU A 234 -16.35 13.81 -3.40
C GLU A 234 -14.92 14.27 -3.72
N ASP A 235 -14.20 14.84 -2.74
CA ASP A 235 -12.82 15.28 -2.92
C ASP A 235 -11.90 14.15 -3.35
N ASN A 236 -12.08 12.95 -2.80
CA ASN A 236 -11.30 11.77 -3.18
C ASN A 236 -11.50 11.41 -4.66
N ILE A 237 -12.75 11.42 -5.14
CA ILE A 237 -13.08 11.16 -6.54
C ILE A 237 -12.47 12.23 -7.45
N LEU A 238 -12.63 13.51 -7.10
CA LEU A 238 -12.13 14.62 -7.91
C LEU A 238 -10.60 14.66 -7.98
N ARG A 239 -9.90 14.27 -6.90
CA ARG A 239 -8.44 14.21 -6.85
C ARG A 239 -7.86 12.93 -7.47
N TRP A 240 -8.67 11.88 -7.64
CA TRP A 240 -8.19 10.58 -8.12
C TRP A 240 -7.43 10.63 -9.45
N PRO A 241 -7.85 11.39 -10.48
CA PRO A 241 -7.08 11.52 -11.71
C PRO A 241 -5.65 12.06 -11.48
N SER A 242 -5.49 13.03 -10.57
CA SER A 242 -4.17 13.57 -10.23
C SER A 242 -3.29 12.52 -9.56
N VAL A 243 -3.84 11.80 -8.56
CA VAL A 243 -3.16 10.68 -7.91
C VAL A 243 -2.73 9.63 -8.94
N ARG A 244 -3.60 9.30 -9.88
CA ARG A 244 -3.32 8.34 -10.96
C ARG A 244 -2.20 8.82 -11.89
N ARG A 245 -2.13 10.11 -12.21
CA ARG A 245 -1.01 10.68 -12.98
C ARG A 245 0.31 10.53 -12.22
N GLY A 246 0.31 10.83 -10.93
CA GLY A 246 1.47 10.63 -10.05
C GLY A 246 1.93 9.16 -10.06
N GLU A 247 1.02 8.21 -9.90
CA GLU A 247 1.33 6.77 -9.95
C GLU A 247 1.96 6.34 -11.30
N ILE A 248 1.40 6.82 -12.42
CA ILE A 248 1.88 6.51 -13.78
C ILE A 248 3.29 7.07 -14.01
N ARG A 249 3.59 8.25 -13.48
CA ARG A 249 4.88 8.91 -13.67
C ARG A 249 5.96 8.38 -12.74
N ASN A 250 5.59 8.11 -11.49
CA ASN A 250 6.56 8.01 -10.39
C ASN A 250 6.65 6.63 -9.75
N ILE A 251 5.69 5.74 -10.01
CA ILE A 251 5.59 4.42 -9.34
C ILE A 251 5.64 3.28 -10.35
N PHE A 252 4.71 3.25 -11.31
CA PHE A 252 4.58 2.15 -12.28
C PHE A 252 5.82 1.93 -13.16
N PRO A 253 6.58 2.96 -13.59
CA PRO A 253 7.80 2.74 -14.36
C PRO A 253 8.87 1.92 -13.61
N TYR A 254 8.77 1.85 -12.28
CA TYR A 254 9.75 1.21 -11.42
C TYR A 254 9.25 -0.09 -10.78
N GLU A 255 8.02 -0.52 -11.05
CA GLU A 255 7.44 -1.70 -10.38
C GLU A 255 8.20 -3.01 -10.69
N GLU A 256 8.78 -3.11 -11.89
CA GLU A 256 9.60 -4.25 -12.29
C GLU A 256 11.03 -4.25 -11.71
N ASN A 257 11.44 -3.17 -11.03
CA ASN A 257 12.68 -3.15 -10.23
C ASN A 257 12.54 -3.96 -8.92
N ALA A 258 11.33 -4.40 -8.58
CA ALA A 258 11.07 -5.20 -7.41
C ALA A 258 11.78 -6.55 -7.44
N ASN A 259 12.28 -7.03 -6.31
CA ASN A 259 12.68 -8.43 -6.16
C ASN A 259 11.44 -9.33 -6.03
N ILE A 260 10.39 -8.84 -5.35
CA ILE A 260 9.11 -9.54 -5.21
C ILE A 260 7.94 -8.57 -5.38
N VAL A 261 6.82 -9.08 -5.86
CA VAL A 261 5.54 -8.39 -5.86
C VAL A 261 4.66 -9.01 -4.78
N PHE A 262 4.16 -8.19 -3.87
CA PHE A 262 3.24 -8.60 -2.81
C PHE A 262 1.82 -8.15 -3.17
N ASN A 263 0.90 -9.11 -3.29
CA ASN A 263 -0.51 -8.81 -3.53
C ASN A 263 -1.29 -8.67 -2.21
N SER A 264 -1.67 -7.44 -1.88
CA SER A 264 -2.42 -7.08 -0.66
C SER A 264 -3.93 -7.26 -0.76
N SER A 265 -4.43 -7.83 -1.85
CA SER A 265 -5.87 -8.08 -2.03
C SER A 265 -6.34 -9.29 -1.24
N THR A 266 -7.58 -9.21 -0.76
CA THR A 266 -8.33 -10.36 -0.24
C THR A 266 -9.63 -10.54 -1.04
N LEU A 267 -10.24 -11.72 -0.97
CA LEU A 267 -11.53 -11.99 -1.64
C LEU A 267 -12.68 -11.23 -0.98
N TYR A 268 -12.57 -10.92 0.31
CA TYR A 268 -13.59 -10.19 1.05
C TYR A 268 -13.41 -8.66 0.99
N ASP A 269 -12.39 -8.16 0.26
CA ASP A 269 -12.11 -6.72 0.08
C ASP A 269 -13.34 -5.91 -0.31
N ILE A 270 -13.98 -6.25 -1.44
CA ILE A 270 -15.11 -5.48 -1.98
C ILE A 270 -16.37 -5.68 -1.11
N PRO A 271 -16.74 -6.90 -0.68
CA PRO A 271 -17.79 -7.10 0.30
C PRO A 271 -17.64 -6.25 1.57
N LEU A 272 -16.42 -6.13 2.08
CA LEU A 272 -16.12 -5.28 3.23
C LEU A 272 -16.28 -3.79 2.89
N LEU A 273 -15.65 -3.36 1.81
CA LEU A 273 -15.65 -1.96 1.41
C LEU A 273 -17.05 -1.47 1.06
N LYS A 274 -17.92 -2.31 0.49
CA LYS A 274 -19.33 -1.99 0.21
C LYS A 274 -20.03 -1.43 1.45
N TYR A 275 -19.90 -2.13 2.58
CA TYR A 275 -20.55 -1.73 3.85
C TYR A 275 -20.23 -0.28 4.25
N TYR A 276 -19.00 0.17 4.01
CA TYR A 276 -18.56 1.51 4.38
C TYR A 276 -18.69 2.54 3.25
N ALA A 277 -18.42 2.14 2.00
CA ALA A 277 -18.32 3.05 0.88
C ALA A 277 -19.68 3.40 0.28
N GLU A 278 -20.63 2.46 0.25
CA GLU A 278 -21.96 2.68 -0.33
C GLU A 278 -22.70 3.89 0.27
N PRO A 279 -22.86 4.01 1.61
CA PRO A 279 -23.52 5.20 2.19
C PRO A 279 -22.76 6.51 1.91
N LEU A 280 -21.43 6.46 1.79
CA LEU A 280 -20.61 7.62 1.47
C LEU A 280 -20.81 8.09 0.02
N LEU A 281 -20.91 7.15 -0.90
CA LEU A 281 -21.12 7.43 -2.33
C LEU A 281 -22.55 7.93 -2.60
N CYS A 282 -23.56 7.36 -1.93
CA CYS A 282 -24.94 7.82 -2.01
C CYS A 282 -25.13 9.26 -1.52
N GLY A 283 -24.24 9.74 -0.63
CA GLY A 283 -24.27 11.11 -0.12
C GLY A 283 -23.78 12.17 -1.11
N ILE A 284 -23.24 11.80 -2.27
CA ILE A 284 -22.75 12.75 -3.27
C ILE A 284 -23.92 13.31 -4.09
N SER A 285 -24.06 14.64 -4.10
CA SER A 285 -25.12 15.35 -4.83
C SER A 285 -25.05 15.11 -6.33
N GLU A 286 -26.21 15.04 -7.01
CA GLU A 286 -26.33 14.99 -8.47
C GLU A 286 -25.65 16.17 -9.18
N SER A 287 -25.57 17.32 -8.50
CA SER A 287 -24.90 18.52 -9.01
C SER A 287 -23.37 18.45 -8.94
N SER A 288 -22.81 17.48 -8.23
CA SER A 288 -21.36 17.36 -8.05
C SER A 288 -20.69 16.82 -9.33
N PRO A 289 -19.53 17.36 -9.74
CA PRO A 289 -18.72 16.76 -10.80
C PRO A 289 -18.26 15.33 -10.50
N ALA A 290 -18.27 14.92 -9.22
CA ALA A 290 -17.94 13.55 -8.81
C ALA A 290 -19.09 12.54 -9.04
N TYR A 291 -20.32 13.02 -9.27
CA TYR A 291 -21.53 12.19 -9.26
C TYR A 291 -21.47 11.04 -10.26
N ALA A 292 -21.06 11.29 -11.51
CA ALA A 292 -20.96 10.24 -12.53
C ALA A 292 -20.04 9.09 -12.12
N LYS A 293 -18.90 9.41 -11.49
CA LYS A 293 -17.99 8.38 -10.98
C LYS A 293 -18.56 7.68 -9.75
N ALA A 294 -19.25 8.41 -8.87
CA ALA A 294 -19.94 7.82 -7.72
C ALA A 294 -21.00 6.80 -8.16
N GLN A 295 -21.84 7.13 -9.15
CA GLN A 295 -22.83 6.22 -9.73
C GLN A 295 -22.17 5.00 -10.38
N SER A 296 -21.06 5.18 -11.09
CA SER A 296 -20.29 4.06 -11.63
C SER A 296 -19.77 3.10 -10.55
N LEU A 297 -19.32 3.63 -9.40
CA LEU A 297 -18.88 2.80 -8.27
C LEU A 297 -20.07 2.12 -7.59
N LEU A 298 -21.19 2.82 -7.41
CA LEU A 298 -22.42 2.24 -6.85
C LEU A 298 -22.94 1.09 -7.70
N HIS A 299 -23.00 1.26 -9.03
CA HIS A 299 -23.39 0.20 -9.94
C HIS A 299 -22.47 -1.04 -9.85
N PHE A 300 -21.16 -0.83 -9.69
CA PHE A 300 -20.24 -1.93 -9.42
C PHE A 300 -20.51 -2.61 -8.06
N LEU A 301 -20.92 -1.86 -7.05
CA LEU A 301 -21.24 -2.39 -5.72
C LEU A 301 -22.61 -3.07 -5.67
N GLU A 302 -23.56 -2.75 -6.55
CA GLU A 302 -24.91 -3.35 -6.60
C GLU A 302 -24.84 -4.88 -6.66
N ILE A 303 -23.96 -5.41 -7.50
CA ILE A 303 -23.75 -6.85 -7.71
C ILE A 303 -22.96 -7.53 -6.58
N VAL A 304 -22.51 -6.79 -5.56
CA VAL A 304 -21.70 -7.31 -4.46
C VAL A 304 -22.55 -7.48 -3.21
N ARG A 305 -22.43 -8.62 -2.53
CA ARG A 305 -23.01 -8.80 -1.20
C ARG A 305 -22.11 -8.17 -0.14
N ALA A 306 -22.63 -7.27 0.68
CA ALA A 306 -21.88 -6.66 1.77
C ALA A 306 -21.66 -7.66 2.93
N LEU A 307 -20.53 -7.54 3.63
CA LEU A 307 -20.35 -8.21 4.92
C LEU A 307 -21.28 -7.62 5.99
N LYS A 308 -21.70 -8.47 6.92
CA LYS A 308 -22.47 -8.06 8.10
C LYS A 308 -21.55 -7.58 9.23
N PRO A 309 -22.03 -6.72 10.16
CA PRO A 309 -21.21 -6.27 11.30
C PRO A 309 -20.56 -7.39 12.10
N SER A 310 -21.25 -8.52 12.31
CA SER A 310 -20.70 -9.69 13.01
C SER A 310 -19.55 -10.37 12.25
N GLU A 311 -19.57 -10.32 10.92
CA GLU A 311 -18.52 -10.89 10.06
C GLU A 311 -17.33 -9.93 9.98
N ILE A 312 -17.58 -8.61 9.90
CA ILE A 312 -16.54 -7.57 9.95
C ILE A 312 -15.79 -7.61 11.29
N ALA A 313 -16.49 -7.88 12.40
CA ALA A 313 -15.89 -8.02 13.72
C ALA A 313 -14.87 -9.18 13.80
N ALA A 314 -15.00 -10.21 12.94
CA ALA A 314 -14.08 -11.34 12.90
C ALA A 314 -12.75 -11.03 12.17
N ILE A 315 -12.65 -9.90 11.45
CA ILE A 315 -11.40 -9.52 10.78
C ILE A 315 -10.34 -9.23 11.84
N PRO A 316 -9.16 -9.89 11.81
CA PRO A 316 -8.16 -9.73 12.86
C PRO A 316 -7.58 -8.31 12.87
N PRO A 317 -7.12 -7.81 14.03
CA PRO A 317 -6.50 -6.48 14.14
C PRO A 317 -5.21 -6.35 13.32
N THR A 318 -4.61 -7.47 12.93
CA THR A 318 -3.40 -7.53 12.11
C THR A 318 -3.66 -7.50 10.60
N SER A 319 -4.93 -7.54 10.16
CA SER A 319 -5.27 -7.53 8.73
C SER A 319 -4.88 -6.21 8.08
N ILE A 320 -4.43 -6.26 6.81
CA ILE A 320 -4.25 -5.05 5.97
C ILE A 320 -5.54 -4.24 5.93
N MET A 321 -6.70 -4.89 5.91
CA MET A 321 -7.97 -4.19 5.76
C MET A 321 -8.26 -3.25 6.93
N ARG A 322 -7.66 -3.49 8.11
CA ARG A 322 -7.76 -2.61 9.28
C ARG A 322 -7.09 -1.24 9.07
N GLU A 323 -6.17 -1.10 8.12
CA GLU A 323 -5.69 0.21 7.64
C GLU A 323 -6.87 1.05 7.12
N PHE A 324 -7.72 0.42 6.30
CA PHE A 324 -8.78 1.10 5.59
C PHE A 324 -10.07 1.22 6.38
N ILE A 325 -10.41 0.29 7.29
CA ILE A 325 -11.65 0.29 8.08
C ILE A 325 -11.46 0.61 9.58
N GLY A 326 -10.22 0.64 10.07
CA GLY A 326 -9.88 0.96 11.46
C GLY A 326 -9.80 -0.27 12.36
N GLY A 327 -9.21 -0.09 13.54
CA GLY A 327 -8.95 -1.17 14.51
C GLY A 327 -7.66 -1.94 14.26
N GLN A 328 -6.67 -1.31 13.62
CA GLN A 328 -5.38 -1.95 13.37
C GLN A 328 -4.51 -1.96 14.64
N THR A 329 -3.84 -3.08 14.90
CA THR A 329 -2.85 -3.23 15.98
C THR A 329 -1.73 -4.12 15.47
N LEU A 330 -0.55 -3.53 15.21
CA LEU A 330 0.63 -4.17 14.61
C LEU A 330 1.86 -4.06 15.50
#